data_AF-A0A932CH70-F1
#
_entry.id   AF-A0A932CH70-F1
#
_cell.length_a   1.000
_cell.length_b   1.000
_cell.length_c   1.000
_cell.angle_alpha   90.00
_cell.angle_beta   90.00
_cell.angle_gamma   90.00
#
_symmetry.space_group_name_H-M   'P 1'
#
loop_
_entity.id
_entity.type
_entity.pdbx_description
1 polymer ?
#
loop_
_entity_poly.entity_id
_entity_poly.type
_entity_poly.pdbx_seq_one_letter_code
_entity_poly.pdbx_strand_id
1 'polypeptide(L)'
;MGKINVAIIGVGNCASSLVQGVYYYKKARENEFVPGLMHVNLGGYHISDVNFVAAFDVDKNKVGKDLGEAIYTAPNNTYKFCDVPRIGVK
;
A
#
# COMPACT_ATOMS: atom_id res chain seq x y z
N MET A 1 0.84 19.79 -2.40
CA MET A 1 1.60 19.37 -1.20
C MET A 1 2.69 18.37 -1.63
N GLY A 2 3.63 18.04 -0.74
CA GLY A 2 4.61 16.97 -0.99
C GLY A 2 3.99 15.57 -0.81
N LYS A 3 4.75 14.53 -1.18
CA LYS A 3 4.39 13.13 -0.90
C LYS A 3 4.61 12.77 0.58
N ILE A 4 3.82 11.83 1.10
CA ILE A 4 4.04 11.20 2.40
C ILE A 4 4.90 9.96 2.16
N ASN A 5 6.16 10.02 2.57
CA ASN A 5 7.06 8.86 2.48
C ASN A 5 6.72 7.87 3.61
N VAL A 6 6.33 6.65 3.22
CA VAL A 6 5.91 5.58 4.13
C VAL A 6 6.89 4.42 4.06
N ALA A 7 7.33 3.97 5.23
CA ALA A 7 8.06 2.72 5.40
C ALA A 7 7.16 1.67 6.07
N ILE A 8 7.25 0.41 5.63
CA ILE A 8 6.50 -0.70 6.21
C ILE A 8 7.47 -1.60 7.00
N ILE A 9 7.14 -1.89 8.26
CA ILE A 9 7.87 -2.88 9.07
C ILE A 9 6.94 -4.07 9.28
N GLY A 10 7.26 -5.19 8.65
CA GLY A 10 6.42 -6.38 8.55
C GLY A 10 5.47 -6.31 7.35
N VAL A 11 5.78 -7.03 6.29
CA VAL A 11 5.00 -7.09 5.04
C VAL A 11 3.94 -8.19 5.14
N GLY A 12 3.09 -8.10 6.17
CA GLY A 12 1.99 -9.03 6.44
C GLY A 12 0.70 -8.75 5.66
N ASN A 13 -0.40 -9.40 6.05
CA ASN A 13 -1.73 -9.15 5.49
C ASN A 13 -2.17 -7.67 5.61
N CYS A 14 -1.87 -7.00 6.73
CA CYS A 14 -2.19 -5.58 6.89
C CYS A 14 -1.44 -4.71 5.87
N ALA A 15 -0.15 -5.00 5.64
CA ALA A 15 0.62 -4.31 4.60
C ALA A 15 0.05 -4.57 3.21
N SER A 16 -0.37 -5.81 2.93
CA SER A 16 -1.01 -6.16 1.67
C SER A 16 -2.31 -5.40 1.44
N SER A 17 -3.20 -5.34 2.42
CA SER A 17 -4.45 -4.57 2.31
C SER A 17 -4.20 -3.05 2.20
N LEU A 18 -3.20 -2.51 2.91
CA LEU A 18 -2.83 -1.09 2.83
C LEU A 18 -2.30 -0.72 1.44
N VAL A 19 -1.31 -1.46 0.94
CA VAL A 19 -0.70 -1.17 -0.37
C VAL A 19 -1.74 -1.32 -1.46
N GLN A 20 -2.54 -2.41 -1.46
CA GLN A 20 -3.64 -2.57 -2.41
C GLN A 20 -4.65 -1.41 -2.31
N GLY A 21 -5.03 -0.98 -1.10
CA GLY A 21 -5.96 0.12 -0.86
C GLY A 21 -5.49 1.44 -1.46
N VAL A 22 -4.21 1.79 -1.26
CA VAL A 22 -3.62 2.99 -1.86
C VAL A 22 -3.71 2.92 -3.39
N TYR A 23 -3.37 1.79 -4.00
CA TYR A 23 -3.43 1.65 -5.47
C TYR A 23 -4.86 1.63 -6.02
N TYR A 24 -5.79 1.04 -5.29
CA TYR A 24 -7.20 0.94 -5.67
C TYR A 24 -7.88 2.32 -5.65
N TYR A 25 -7.66 3.11 -4.59
CA TYR A 25 -8.34 4.39 -4.39
C TYR A 25 -7.53 5.61 -4.84
N LYS A 26 -6.34 5.46 -5.44
CA LYS A 26 -5.49 6.60 -5.88
C LYS A 26 -6.15 7.56 -6.89
N LYS A 27 -7.25 7.15 -7.52
CA LYS A 27 -8.03 7.96 -8.48
C LYS A 27 -9.38 8.42 -7.93
N ALA A 28 -9.69 8.14 -6.66
CA ALA A 28 -10.91 8.63 -6.03
C ALA A 28 -10.96 10.16 -6.12
N ARG A 29 -12.15 10.72 -6.31
CA ARG A 29 -12.32 12.19 -6.25
C ARG A 29 -12.30 12.64 -4.79
N GLU A 30 -11.86 13.86 -4.53
CA GLU A 30 -11.70 14.37 -3.16
C GLU A 30 -12.99 14.30 -2.31
N ASN A 31 -14.15 14.45 -2.95
CA ASN A 31 -15.47 14.38 -2.32
C ASN A 31 -16.18 13.04 -2.53
N GLU A 32 -15.49 12.03 -3.04
CA GLU A 32 -16.04 10.69 -3.24
C GLU A 32 -16.20 9.97 -1.90
N PHE A 33 -17.35 9.32 -1.72
CA PHE A 33 -17.54 8.43 -0.58
C PHE A 33 -16.79 7.12 -0.82
N VAL A 34 -15.80 6.85 0.02
CA VAL A 34 -15.05 5.58 0.03
C VAL A 34 -15.33 4.84 1.33
N PRO A 35 -15.93 3.63 1.31
CA PRO A 35 -16.17 2.85 2.52
C PRO A 35 -14.87 2.62 3.32
N GLY A 36 -14.90 2.96 4.62
CA GLY A 36 -13.76 2.80 5.52
C GLY A 36 -12.79 3.99 5.57
N LEU A 37 -12.98 5.02 4.74
CA LEU A 37 -12.23 6.28 4.83
C LEU A 37 -13.18 7.42 5.22
N MET A 38 -12.77 8.20 6.23
CA MET A 38 -13.50 9.42 6.59
C MET A 38 -13.35 10.51 5.52
N HIS A 39 -12.15 10.61 4.92
CA HIS A 39 -11.82 11.60 3.90
C HIS A 39 -10.88 10.99 2.85
N VAL A 40 -11.15 11.24 1.57
CA VAL A 40 -10.23 10.90 0.47
C VAL A 40 -9.03 11.86 0.44
N ASN A 41 -9.26 13.12 0.79
CA ASN A 41 -8.23 14.11 1.02
C ASN A 41 -8.28 14.56 2.48
N LEU A 42 -7.23 14.25 3.27
CA LEU A 42 -7.13 14.61 4.68
C LEU A 42 -6.06 15.67 4.86
N GLY A 43 -6.46 16.88 5.26
CA GLY A 43 -5.53 17.98 5.50
C GLY A 43 -4.71 18.38 4.26
N GLY A 44 -5.26 18.17 3.06
CA GLY A 44 -4.60 18.44 1.78
C GLY A 44 -3.76 17.28 1.23
N TYR A 45 -3.71 16.13 1.93
CA TYR A 45 -3.06 14.91 1.44
C TYR A 45 -4.10 13.96 0.86
N HIS A 46 -4.00 13.70 -0.43
CA HIS A 46 -4.83 12.73 -1.12
C HIS A 46 -4.30 11.30 -0.88
N ILE A 47 -5.14 10.27 -1.04
CA ILE A 47 -4.71 8.85 -0.95
C ILE A 47 -3.49 8.57 -1.85
N SER A 48 -3.46 9.19 -3.03
CA SER A 48 -2.35 9.05 -3.99
C SER A 48 -1.04 9.70 -3.55
N ASP A 49 -1.04 10.45 -2.44
CA ASP A 49 0.16 11.06 -1.86
C ASP A 49 0.93 10.12 -0.93
N VAL A 50 0.37 8.97 -0.59
CA VAL A 50 1.10 7.88 0.07
C VAL A 50 2.13 7.31 -0.89
N ASN A 51 3.40 7.48 -0.57
CA ASN A 51 4.55 7.02 -1.34
C ASN A 51 5.34 5.99 -0.52
N PHE A 52 5.24 4.71 -0.88
CA PHE A 52 6.03 3.67 -0.22
C PHE A 52 7.49 3.78 -0.65
N VAL A 53 8.40 3.96 0.31
CA VAL A 53 9.83 4.17 0.05
C VAL A 53 10.73 3.09 0.66
N ALA A 54 10.23 2.32 1.61
CA ALA A 54 10.98 1.26 2.27
C ALA A 54 10.05 0.16 2.79
N ALA A 55 10.55 -1.06 2.87
CA ALA A 55 9.87 -2.18 3.49
C ALA A 55 10.90 -3.07 4.19
N PHE A 56 10.53 -3.63 5.33
CA PHE A 56 11.37 -4.53 6.12
C PHE A 56 10.59 -5.78 6.50
N ASP A 57 11.20 -6.95 6.33
CA ASP A 57 10.64 -8.24 6.74
C ASP A 57 11.79 -9.19 7.12
N VAL A 58 11.45 -10.29 7.79
CA VAL A 58 12.37 -11.36 8.18
C VAL A 58 12.07 -12.67 7.45
N ASP A 59 10.89 -12.79 6.84
CA ASP A 59 10.50 -13.96 6.06
C ASP A 59 11.36 -14.07 4.81
N LYS A 60 12.12 -15.15 4.70
CA LYS A 60 12.98 -15.47 3.54
C LYS A 60 12.22 -15.47 2.22
N ASN A 61 10.91 -15.70 2.23
CA ASN A 61 10.10 -15.68 1.02
C ASN A 61 9.84 -14.25 0.56
N LYS A 62 9.92 -13.25 1.44
CA LYS A 62 9.62 -11.83 1.16
C LYS A 62 10.88 -10.99 1.01
N VAL A 63 11.91 -11.28 1.80
CA VAL A 63 13.19 -10.57 1.77
C VAL A 63 13.80 -10.61 0.37
N GLY A 64 14.09 -9.43 -0.17
CA GLY A 64 14.72 -9.26 -1.48
C GLY A 64 13.76 -9.25 -2.67
N LYS A 65 12.44 -9.34 -2.42
CA LYS A 65 11.41 -9.12 -3.43
C LYS A 65 10.98 -7.66 -3.47
N ASP A 66 10.43 -7.25 -4.62
CA ASP A 66 9.75 -5.97 -4.71
C ASP A 66 8.52 -5.95 -3.77
N LEU A 67 8.24 -4.81 -3.13
CA LEU A 67 7.08 -4.66 -2.24
C LEU A 67 5.78 -5.08 -2.93
N GLY A 68 5.60 -4.76 -4.22
CA GLY A 68 4.43 -5.16 -5.00
C GLY A 68 4.26 -6.68 -5.16
N GLU A 69 5.35 -7.45 -5.05
CA GLU A 69 5.32 -8.92 -5.03
C GLU A 69 5.23 -9.47 -3.59
N ALA A 70 5.99 -8.88 -2.67
CA ALA A 70 6.08 -9.33 -1.28
C ALA A 70 4.72 -9.32 -0.58
N ILE A 71 3.85 -8.36 -0.89
CA ILE A 71 2.49 -8.28 -0.32
C ILE A 71 1.59 -9.48 -0.68
N TYR A 72 1.86 -10.18 -1.78
CA TYR A 72 1.11 -11.38 -2.20
C TYR A 72 1.84 -12.68 -1.86
N THR A 73 3.05 -12.58 -1.30
CA THR A 73 3.84 -13.77 -0.98
C THR A 73 3.33 -14.43 0.30
N ALA A 74 3.10 -15.74 0.24
CA ALA A 74 2.71 -16.55 1.40
C ALA A 74 3.66 -16.33 2.60
N PRO A 75 3.17 -16.30 3.85
CA PRO A 75 1.82 -16.72 4.28
C PRO A 75 0.75 -15.63 4.17
N ASN A 76 1.01 -14.49 3.50
CA ASN A 76 -0.06 -13.53 3.23
C ASN A 76 -1.16 -14.20 2.41
N ASN A 77 -2.39 -14.01 2.83
CA ASN A 77 -3.59 -14.65 2.29
C ASN A 77 -4.83 -13.75 2.37
N THR A 78 -4.65 -12.45 2.64
CA THR A 78 -5.73 -11.48 2.56
C THR A 78 -6.31 -11.43 1.15
N TYR A 79 -7.56 -10.98 1.03
CA TYR A 79 -8.24 -10.89 -0.27
C TYR A 79 -7.48 -9.97 -1.23
N LYS A 80 -7.32 -10.42 -2.48
CA LYS A 80 -6.71 -9.63 -3.55
C LYS A 80 -7.79 -8.86 -4.29
N PHE A 81 -7.90 -7.55 -4.03
CA PHE A 81 -8.90 -6.66 -4.64
C PHE A 81 -8.29 -5.61 -5.59
N CYS A 82 -6.96 -5.53 -5.65
CA CYS A 82 -6.25 -4.65 -6.57
C CYS A 82 -4.96 -5.32 -7.03
N ASP A 83 -4.63 -5.21 -8.31
CA ASP A 83 -3.31 -5.56 -8.84
C ASP A 83 -2.34 -4.40 -8.60
N VAL A 84 -1.30 -4.65 -7.82
CA VAL A 84 -0.25 -3.68 -7.53
C VAL A 84 0.93 -3.93 -8.46
N PRO A 85 1.36 -2.93 -9.27
CA PRO A 85 2.53 -3.06 -10.12
C PRO A 85 3.82 -3.09 -9.29
N ARG A 86 4.94 -3.36 -9.95
CA ARG A 86 6.27 -3.23 -9.35
C ARG A 86 6.46 -1.80 -8.81
N ILE A 87 6.87 -1.68 -7.55
CA ILE A 87 6.97 -0.40 -6.84
C ILE A 87 8.40 0.15 -6.89
N GLY A 88 9.41 -0.70 -6.99
CA GLY A 88 10.82 -0.33 -6.91
C GLY A 88 11.38 -0.29 -5.50
N VAL A 89 10.64 -0.79 -4.50
CA VAL A 89 11.05 -0.93 -3.10
C VAL A 89 11.37 -2.39 -2.83
N LYS A 90 12.57 -2.69 -2.30
CA LYS A 90 13.09 -4.05 -2.08
C LYS A 90 13.70 -4.19 -0.69
#